data_AF-A0A7S4U5V8-F1
#
_entry.id   AF-A0A7S4U5V8-F1
#
_cell.length_a   1.000
_cell.length_b   1.000
_cell.length_c   1.000
_cell.angle_alpha   90.00
_cell.angle_beta   90.00
_cell.angle_gamma   90.00
#
_symmetry.space_group_name_H-M   'P 1'
#
loop_
_entity.id
_entity.type
_entity.pdbx_description
1 polymer ?
#
loop_
_entity_poly.entity_id
_entity_poly.type
_entity_poly.pdbx_seq_one_letter_code
_entity_poly.pdbx_strand_id
1 'polypeptide(L)'
;RVSIDLTQLPQGMIEIALNGNAFSGRIDLLSLPPKLMSLDLEYNTLCGEVDLWNLPSKMEYLSLSSNMFYGTLDLTRLPSEMKELFLSNNAFHGSLNTWSAPT
;
A
#
# COMPACT_ATOMS: atom_id res chain seq x y z
N ARG A 1 -4.77 -10.02 18.04
CA ARG A 1 -4.39 -9.47 16.72
C ARG A 1 -5.58 -8.68 16.23
N VAL A 2 -5.38 -7.42 15.83
CA VAL A 2 -6.46 -6.49 15.49
C VAL A 2 -6.49 -6.35 13.97
N SER A 3 -7.67 -6.42 13.37
CA SER A 3 -7.84 -6.08 11.95
C SER A 3 -8.00 -4.58 11.79
N ILE A 4 -7.47 -4.05 10.70
CA ILE A 4 -7.68 -2.66 10.29
C ILE A 4 -8.64 -2.64 9.10
N ASP A 5 -9.59 -1.72 9.13
CA ASP A 5 -10.50 -1.47 8.01
C ASP A 5 -10.19 -0.09 7.42
N LEU A 6 -9.45 -0.08 6.31
CA LEU A 6 -9.06 1.15 5.62
C LEU A 6 -10.24 1.79 4.85
N THR A 7 -11.35 1.07 4.66
CA THR A 7 -12.50 1.57 3.88
C THR A 7 -13.30 2.64 4.63
N GLN A 8 -13.13 2.73 5.96
CA GLN A 8 -13.86 3.64 6.84
C GLN A 8 -13.02 4.86 7.27
N LEU A 9 -11.89 5.11 6.60
CA LEU A 9 -11.01 6.22 6.96
C LEU A 9 -11.67 7.58 6.63
N PRO A 10 -11.46 8.60 7.48
CA PRO A 10 -11.92 9.95 7.19
C PRO A 10 -11.37 10.48 5.85
N GLN A 11 -12.23 11.06 5.03
CA GLN A 11 -11.88 11.50 3.67
C GLN A 11 -10.85 12.66 3.62
N GLY A 12 -10.62 13.34 4.75
CA GLY A 12 -9.66 14.44 4.88
C GLY A 12 -8.26 14.00 5.32
N MET A 13 -8.02 12.71 5.50
CA MET A 13 -6.74 12.19 5.98
C MET A 13 -5.64 12.38 4.92
N ILE A 14 -4.47 12.81 5.38
CA ILE A 14 -3.30 13.11 4.52
C ILE A 14 -2.18 12.10 4.76
N GLU A 15 -2.02 11.66 6.01
CA GLU A 15 -0.95 10.76 6.42
C GLU A 15 -1.50 9.73 7.41
N ILE A 16 -1.09 8.48 7.24
CA ILE A 16 -1.42 7.37 8.11
C ILE A 16 -0.14 6.59 8.41
N ALA A 17 0.25 6.58 9.68
CA ALA A 17 1.35 5.75 10.17
C ALA A 17 0.81 4.73 11.17
N LEU A 18 0.81 3.46 10.78
CA LEU A 18 0.35 2.32 11.57
C LEU A 18 1.43 1.23 11.66
N ASN A 19 2.67 1.58 11.34
CA ASN A 19 3.80 0.67 11.34
C ASN A 19 4.17 0.17 12.73
N GLY A 20 4.84 -0.99 12.80
CA GLY A 20 5.34 -1.56 14.04
C GLY A 20 4.25 -2.09 14.98
N ASN A 21 3.15 -2.59 14.43
CA ASN A 21 2.01 -3.11 15.18
C ASN A 21 1.81 -4.61 14.94
N ALA A 22 0.79 -5.18 15.59
CA ALA A 22 0.35 -6.56 15.37
C ALA A 22 -0.95 -6.63 14.58
N PHE A 23 -1.17 -5.68 13.65
CA PHE A 23 -2.33 -5.71 12.79
C PHE A 23 -2.27 -6.92 11.86
N SER A 24 -3.43 -7.48 11.54
CA SER A 24 -3.54 -8.72 10.78
C SER A 24 -4.75 -8.73 9.88
N GLY A 25 -4.75 -9.65 8.92
CA GLY A 25 -5.83 -9.79 7.94
C GLY A 25 -5.52 -9.05 6.64
N ARG A 26 -6.53 -9.02 5.77
CA ARG A 26 -6.45 -8.36 4.47
C ARG A 26 -6.76 -6.88 4.59
N ILE A 27 -6.23 -6.11 3.66
CA ILE A 27 -6.51 -4.67 3.53
C ILE A 27 -7.06 -4.38 2.14
N ASP A 28 -7.84 -3.31 2.04
CA ASP A 28 -8.30 -2.74 0.78
C ASP A 28 -7.62 -1.39 0.55
N LEU A 29 -6.83 -1.30 -0.52
CA LEU A 29 -6.14 -0.07 -0.93
C LEU A 29 -6.96 0.73 -1.96
N LEU A 30 -8.07 0.19 -2.48
CA LEU A 30 -8.90 0.84 -3.50
C LEU A 30 -9.78 1.95 -2.94
N SER A 31 -10.05 1.89 -1.64
CA SER A 31 -10.95 2.78 -0.91
C SER A 31 -10.21 3.83 -0.06
N LEU A 32 -8.93 4.07 -0.34
CA LEU A 32 -8.13 5.05 0.41
C LEU A 32 -8.65 6.48 0.23
N PRO A 33 -8.52 7.36 1.25
CA PRO A 33 -8.89 8.75 1.13
C PRO A 33 -8.22 9.43 -0.07
N PRO A 34 -8.95 10.24 -0.86
CA PRO A 34 -8.44 10.79 -2.12
C PRO A 34 -7.30 11.81 -1.94
N LYS A 35 -7.15 12.35 -0.72
CA LYS A 35 -6.07 13.29 -0.35
C LYS A 35 -4.90 12.62 0.35
N LEU A 36 -4.94 11.30 0.53
CA LEU A 36 -3.88 10.60 1.25
C LEU A 36 -2.58 10.67 0.44
N MET A 37 -1.53 11.14 1.09
CA MET A 37 -0.20 11.33 0.53
C MET A 37 0.78 10.27 1.03
N SER A 38 0.61 9.81 2.27
CA SER A 38 1.51 8.85 2.91
C SER A 38 0.73 7.75 3.65
N LEU A 39 1.09 6.50 3.35
CA LEU A 39 0.60 5.32 4.05
C LEU A 39 1.76 4.42 4.47
N ASP A 40 1.98 4.30 5.77
CA ASP A 40 2.97 3.39 6.35
C ASP A 40 2.29 2.27 7.14
N LEU A 41 2.38 1.06 6.61
CA LEU A 41 1.88 -0.19 7.21
C LEU A 41 3.02 -1.17 7.53
N GLU A 42 4.26 -0.71 7.54
CA GLU A 42 5.44 -1.56 7.74
C GLU A 42 5.38 -2.34 9.06
N TYR A 43 6.01 -3.52 9.13
CA TYR A 43 6.16 -4.30 10.37
C TYR A 43 4.81 -4.60 11.02
N ASN A 44 3.97 -5.29 10.26
CA ASN A 44 2.70 -5.84 10.74
C ASN A 44 2.59 -7.33 10.34
N THR A 45 1.41 -7.90 10.51
CA THR A 45 1.10 -9.27 10.08
C THR A 45 -0.07 -9.28 9.09
N LEU A 46 -0.15 -8.23 8.25
CA LEU A 46 -1.15 -8.12 7.18
C LEU A 46 -0.83 -9.14 6.08
N CYS A 47 -1.86 -9.62 5.40
CA CYS A 47 -1.72 -10.68 4.40
C CYS A 47 -2.71 -10.51 3.26
N GLY A 48 -2.59 -11.34 2.23
CA GLY A 48 -3.43 -11.29 1.04
C GLY A 48 -2.70 -10.68 -0.16
N GLU A 49 -3.44 -10.60 -1.26
CA GLU A 49 -3.02 -9.86 -2.44
C GLU A 49 -3.31 -8.38 -2.25
N VAL A 50 -2.54 -7.53 -2.95
CA VAL A 50 -2.71 -6.08 -2.91
C VAL A 50 -2.94 -5.56 -4.32
N ASP A 51 -3.95 -4.70 -4.46
CA ASP A 51 -4.25 -4.01 -5.71
C ASP A 51 -3.74 -2.57 -5.61
N LEU A 52 -2.88 -2.18 -6.55
CA LEU A 52 -2.26 -0.85 -6.61
C LEU A 52 -2.89 0.03 -7.71
N TRP A 53 -3.96 -0.41 -8.38
CA TRP A 53 -4.55 0.29 -9.52
C TRP A 53 -5.25 1.61 -9.21
N ASN A 54 -5.71 1.79 -7.98
CA ASN A 54 -6.51 2.96 -7.59
C ASN A 54 -5.93 3.70 -6.38
N LEU A 55 -4.61 3.74 -6.27
CA LEU A 55 -3.96 4.56 -5.26
C LEU A 55 -4.31 6.05 -5.49
N PRO A 56 -4.47 6.84 -4.41
CA PRO A 56 -4.76 8.27 -4.51
C PRO A 56 -3.75 9.00 -5.39
N SER A 57 -4.22 9.90 -6.26
CA SER A 57 -3.37 10.59 -7.23
C SER A 57 -2.29 11.49 -6.62
N LYS A 58 -2.43 11.84 -5.33
CA LYS A 58 -1.47 12.61 -4.53
C LYS A 58 -0.59 11.75 -3.64
N MET A 59 -0.69 10.42 -3.72
CA MET A 59 0.15 9.53 -2.93
C MET A 59 1.60 9.62 -3.38
N GLU A 60 2.47 9.91 -2.41
CA GLU A 60 3.92 10.05 -2.60
C GLU A 60 4.69 8.89 -1.95
N TYR A 61 4.14 8.32 -0.87
CA TYR A 61 4.78 7.30 -0.04
C TYR A 61 3.82 6.14 0.25
N LEU A 62 4.27 4.92 -0.05
CA LEU A 62 3.60 3.69 0.35
C LEU A 62 4.63 2.68 0.88
N SER A 63 4.47 2.28 2.15
CA SER A 63 5.23 1.17 2.73
C SER A 63 4.30 0.04 3.14
N LEU A 64 4.47 -1.10 2.47
CA LEU A 64 3.86 -2.39 2.81
C LEU A 64 4.91 -3.41 3.29
N SER A 65 6.14 -2.97 3.49
CA SER A 65 7.27 -3.84 3.81
C SER A 65 7.07 -4.62 5.10
N SER A 66 7.75 -5.76 5.22
CA SER A 66 7.75 -6.58 6.45
C SER A 66 6.33 -6.97 6.89
N ASN A 67 5.59 -7.60 5.96
CA ASN A 67 4.25 -8.16 6.16
C ASN A 67 4.20 -9.58 5.55
N MET A 68 2.99 -10.12 5.35
CA MET A 68 2.75 -11.43 4.73
C MET A 68 1.91 -11.30 3.45
N PHE A 69 2.05 -10.19 2.70
CA PHE A 69 1.39 -10.04 1.41
C PHE A 69 1.98 -10.99 0.37
N TYR A 70 1.17 -11.43 -0.59
CA TYR A 70 1.58 -12.37 -1.63
C TYR A 70 0.90 -12.04 -2.97
N GLY A 71 1.25 -12.78 -4.01
CA GLY A 71 0.69 -12.58 -5.36
C GLY A 71 1.60 -11.74 -6.25
N THR A 72 1.06 -11.39 -7.42
CA THR A 72 1.73 -10.55 -8.42
C THR A 72 1.39 -9.08 -8.23
N LEU A 73 2.29 -8.20 -8.62
CA LEU A 73 2.08 -6.75 -8.56
C LEU A 73 2.03 -6.16 -9.98
N ASP A 74 1.01 -5.35 -10.23
CA ASP A 74 0.97 -4.47 -11.39
C ASP A 74 1.42 -3.06 -10.98
N LEU A 75 2.62 -2.68 -11.44
CA LEU A 75 3.21 -1.38 -11.14
C LEU A 75 3.00 -0.36 -12.28
N THR A 76 2.21 -0.69 -13.31
CA THR A 76 2.06 0.18 -14.50
C THR A 76 1.19 1.41 -14.26
N ARG A 77 0.48 1.48 -13.13
CA ARG A 77 -0.49 2.54 -12.83
C ARG A 77 -0.26 3.23 -11.48
N LEU A 78 0.97 3.21 -10.95
CA LEU A 78 1.22 3.99 -9.72
C LEU A 78 1.00 5.49 -10.01
N PRO A 79 0.58 6.26 -9.00
CA PRO A 79 0.42 7.71 -9.12
C PRO A 79 1.69 8.38 -9.64
N SER A 80 1.54 9.42 -10.47
CA SER A 80 2.67 10.18 -11.01
C SER A 80 3.50 10.89 -9.93
N GLU A 81 2.89 11.14 -8.77
CA GLU A 81 3.54 11.77 -7.60
C GLU A 81 4.28 10.74 -6.71
N MET A 82 4.19 9.44 -7.02
CA MET A 82 4.81 8.38 -6.21
C MET A 82 6.34 8.53 -6.22
N LYS A 83 6.93 8.71 -5.03
CA LYS A 83 8.38 8.88 -4.82
C LYS A 83 8.99 7.64 -4.17
N GLU A 84 8.25 7.05 -3.25
CA GLU A 84 8.75 5.98 -2.38
C GLU A 84 7.75 4.83 -2.30
N LEU A 85 8.20 3.64 -2.74
CA LEU A 85 7.42 2.41 -2.71
C LEU A 85 8.25 1.29 -2.07
N PHE A 86 7.87 0.87 -0.87
CA PHE A 86 8.55 -0.18 -0.12
C PHE A 86 7.66 -1.42 -0.02
N LEU A 87 8.14 -2.52 -0.60
CA LEU A 87 7.41 -3.79 -0.72
C LEU A 87 8.22 -5.00 -0.22
N SER A 88 9.42 -4.75 0.32
CA SER A 88 10.37 -5.80 0.71
C SER A 88 9.84 -6.64 1.87
N ASN A 89 10.43 -7.81 2.10
CA ASN A 89 10.04 -8.72 3.19
C ASN A 89 8.54 -9.08 3.17
N ASN A 90 8.05 -9.46 1.98
CA ASN A 90 6.74 -10.05 1.73
C ASN A 90 6.92 -11.32 0.89
N ALA A 91 5.84 -12.01 0.57
CA ALA A 91 5.80 -13.19 -0.30
C ALA A 91 5.29 -12.87 -1.72
N PHE A 92 5.49 -11.65 -2.22
CA PHE A 92 5.21 -11.29 -3.60
C PHE A 92 6.04 -12.14 -4.58
N HIS A 93 5.46 -12.47 -5.73
CA HIS A 93 6.10 -13.30 -6.74
C HIS A 93 5.69 -12.89 -8.15
N GLY A 94 6.27 -13.56 -9.15
CA GLY A 94 6.03 -13.26 -10.56
C GLY A 94 6.97 -12.18 -11.11
N SER A 95 6.75 -11.82 -12.36
CA SER A 95 7.53 -10.78 -13.04
C SER A 95 7.01 -9.41 -12.64
N LEU A 96 7.94 -8.49 -12.36
CA LEU A 96 7.58 -7.08 -12.29
C LEU A 96 7.17 -6.64 -13.70
N ASN A 97 5.89 -6.32 -13.89
CA ASN A 97 5.46 -5.57 -15.06
C ASN A 97 6.00 -4.16 -14.87
N THR A 98 7.19 -3.92 -15.40
CA THR A 98 8.03 -2.80 -14.97
C THR A 98 7.41 -1.45 -15.32
N TRP A 99 7.15 -0.68 -14.26
CA TRP A 99 7.06 0.77 -14.20
C TRP A 99 8.03 1.45 -15.18
N SER A 100 7.50 2.21 -16.13
CA SER A 100 8.24 3.26 -16.84
C SER A 100 8.02 4.56 -16.06
N ALA A 101 9.00 4.95 -15.24
CA ALA A 101 8.97 6.24 -14.55
C ALA A 101 8.65 7.39 -15.55
N PRO A 102 7.82 8.39 -15.18
CA PRO A 102 7.65 9.55 -16.03
C PRO A 102 9.01 10.25 -16.21
N THR A 103 9.41 10.48 -17.48
CA THR A 103 10.54 11.33 -17.86
C THR A 103 10.27 12.80 -17.54
#